data_AF-A0A2K3LRX3-F1
#
_entry.id   AF-A0A2K3LRX3-F1
#
_cell.length_a   1.000
_cell.length_b   1.000
_cell.length_c   1.000
_cell.angle_alpha   90.00
_cell.angle_beta   90.00
_cell.angle_gamma   90.00
#
_symmetry.space_group_name_H-M   'P 1'
#
loop_
_entity.id
_entity.type
_entity.pdbx_description
1 polymer ?
#
loop_
_entity_poly.entity_id
_entity_poly.type
_entity_poly.pdbx_seq_one_letter_code
_entity_poly.pdbx_strand_id
1 'polypeptide(L)'
;MNGSSTPIAEGVQQLVNNIQVNIVEHSRESVVNYIPHLEMEFESEVATYDFYNEYSKKMGFGIRREYGNKSKIDGVLTSRRFTCFKEGNRGVDKRDYLTKEPRAETRTGCQARMVISLDRKIGKYKVVDFVAQHNHMLQPNEYVHMLQCHPLLK
;
A
#
# COMPACT_ATOMS: atom_id res chain seq x y z
N MET A 1 -38.05 -49.55 -10.27
CA MET A 1 -38.67 -48.24 -10.06
C MET A 1 -37.64 -47.41 -9.31
N ASN A 2 -36.79 -46.68 -10.03
CA ASN A 2 -35.69 -45.95 -9.40
C ASN A 2 -35.91 -44.47 -9.72
N GLY A 3 -36.07 -43.69 -8.65
CA GLY A 3 -36.76 -42.41 -8.63
C GLY A 3 -36.13 -41.35 -9.53
N SER A 4 -36.99 -40.69 -10.30
CA SER A 4 -36.74 -39.42 -10.96
C SER A 4 -36.40 -38.37 -9.91
N SER A 5 -35.13 -37.96 -9.85
CA SER A 5 -34.70 -36.78 -9.09
C SER A 5 -35.47 -35.56 -9.59
N THR A 6 -36.08 -34.83 -8.66
CA THR A 6 -37.00 -33.73 -8.95
C THR A 6 -36.25 -32.49 -9.45
N PRO A 7 -36.73 -31.80 -10.51
CA PRO A 7 -36.08 -30.63 -11.14
C PRO A 7 -35.80 -29.44 -10.20
N ILE A 8 -36.45 -29.43 -9.02
CA ILE A 8 -36.39 -28.33 -8.04
C ILE A 8 -35.02 -28.30 -7.34
N ALA A 9 -34.39 -29.46 -7.13
CA ALA A 9 -33.09 -29.53 -6.47
C ALA A 9 -31.97 -28.93 -7.33
N GLU A 10 -32.01 -29.13 -8.65
CA GLU A 10 -31.02 -28.58 -9.58
C GLU A 10 -31.09 -27.05 -9.65
N GLY A 11 -32.29 -26.48 -9.65
CA GLY A 11 -32.49 -25.02 -9.63
C GLY A 11 -31.97 -24.33 -8.36
N VAL A 12 -32.11 -24.99 -7.20
CA VAL A 12 -31.55 -24.49 -5.93
C VAL A 12 -30.03 -24.57 -5.94
N GLN A 13 -29.45 -25.67 -6.41
CA GLN A 13 -27.98 -25.81 -6.52
C GLN A 13 -27.38 -24.78 -7.49
N GLN A 14 -28.06 -24.50 -8.61
CA GLN A 14 -27.65 -23.45 -9.55
C GLN A 14 -27.65 -22.06 -8.89
N LEU A 15 -28.68 -21.74 -8.09
CA LEU A 15 -28.78 -20.47 -7.38
C LEU A 15 -27.68 -20.31 -6.32
N VAL A 16 -27.43 -21.36 -5.54
CA VAL A 16 -26.38 -21.38 -4.51
C VAL A 16 -24.99 -21.21 -5.14
N ASN A 17 -24.74 -21.88 -6.27
CA ASN A 17 -23.49 -21.74 -7.01
C ASN A 17 -23.31 -20.33 -7.59
N ASN A 18 -24.36 -19.73 -8.14
CA ASN A 18 -24.30 -18.36 -8.67
C ASN A 18 -24.05 -17.33 -7.57
N ILE A 19 -24.65 -17.51 -6.39
CA ILE A 19 -24.39 -16.67 -5.21
C ILE A 19 -22.95 -16.84 -4.75
N GLN A 20 -22.45 -18.07 -4.65
CA GLN A 20 -21.07 -18.37 -4.24
C GLN A 20 -20.05 -17.75 -5.22
N VAL A 21 -20.26 -17.88 -6.53
CA VAL A 21 -19.39 -17.31 -7.57
C VAL A 21 -19.39 -15.78 -7.47
N ASN A 22 -20.55 -15.14 -7.32
CA ASN A 22 -20.62 -13.69 -7.17
C ASN A 22 -19.93 -13.19 -5.89
N ILE A 23 -20.02 -13.91 -4.77
CA ILE A 23 -19.31 -13.58 -3.53
C ILE A 23 -17.80 -13.69 -3.73
N VAL A 24 -17.32 -14.72 -4.44
CA VAL A 24 -15.89 -14.93 -4.72
C VAL A 24 -15.33 -13.89 -5.70
N GLU A 25 -16.07 -13.55 -6.76
CA GLU A 25 -15.66 -12.51 -7.72
C GLU A 25 -15.69 -11.11 -7.10
N HIS A 26 -16.72 -10.79 -6.30
CA HIS A 26 -16.80 -9.50 -5.61
C HIS A 26 -15.75 -9.36 -4.51
N SER A 27 -15.42 -10.45 -3.81
CA SER A 27 -14.29 -10.48 -2.87
C SER A 27 -12.93 -10.40 -3.58
N ARG A 28 -12.79 -10.94 -4.79
CA ARG A 28 -11.59 -10.74 -5.61
C ARG A 28 -11.44 -9.30 -6.09
N GLU A 29 -12.46 -8.70 -6.69
CA GLU A 29 -12.42 -7.29 -7.17
C GLU A 29 -12.13 -6.31 -6.02
N SER A 30 -12.77 -6.50 -4.87
CA SER A 30 -12.49 -5.68 -3.69
C SER A 30 -11.08 -5.88 -3.14
N VAL A 31 -10.43 -7.01 -3.39
CA VAL A 31 -9.04 -7.27 -3.01
C VAL A 31 -8.03 -6.66 -4.00
N VAL A 32 -8.32 -6.66 -5.30
CA VAL A 32 -7.39 -6.09 -6.30
C VAL A 32 -7.34 -4.56 -6.18
N ASN A 33 -8.45 -3.92 -5.83
CA ASN A 33 -8.57 -2.46 -5.84
C ASN A 33 -7.72 -1.71 -4.79
N TYR A 34 -7.13 -2.39 -3.81
CA TYR A 34 -6.31 -1.74 -2.77
C TYR A 34 -4.80 -2.02 -2.90
N ILE A 35 -4.40 -2.92 -3.80
CA ILE A 35 -2.98 -3.28 -3.99
C ILE A 35 -2.37 -2.34 -5.04
N PRO A 36 -1.31 -1.59 -4.70
CA PRO A 36 -0.61 -0.78 -5.69
C PRO A 36 -0.08 -1.65 -6.84
N HIS A 37 -0.28 -1.20 -8.07
CA HIS A 37 0.29 -1.83 -9.26
C HIS A 37 0.76 -0.77 -10.25
N LEU A 38 1.60 -1.18 -11.20
CA LEU A 38 2.13 -0.29 -12.24
C LEU A 38 1.00 0.35 -13.05
N GLU A 39 1.25 1.57 -13.52
CA GLU A 39 0.33 2.40 -14.30
C GLU A 39 -0.99 2.77 -13.61
N MET A 40 -1.17 2.45 -12.32
CA MET A 40 -2.30 2.97 -11.54
C MET A 40 -2.20 4.50 -11.45
N GLU A 41 -3.31 5.19 -11.73
CA GLU A 41 -3.35 6.66 -11.84
C GLU A 41 -3.99 7.35 -10.63
N PHE A 42 -3.53 8.57 -10.34
CA PHE A 42 -4.01 9.40 -9.25
C PHE A 42 -4.06 10.88 -9.69
N GLU A 43 -5.07 11.60 -9.22
CA GLU A 43 -5.23 13.03 -9.52
C GLU A 43 -4.17 13.91 -8.81
N SER A 44 -3.55 13.42 -7.74
CA SER A 44 -2.53 14.18 -7.00
C SER A 44 -1.56 13.30 -6.22
N GLU A 45 -0.43 13.90 -5.82
CA GLU A 45 0.53 13.25 -4.90
C GLU A 45 -0.09 12.98 -3.52
N VAL A 46 -1.01 13.82 -3.07
CA VAL A 46 -1.72 13.64 -1.79
C VAL A 46 -2.63 12.41 -1.87
N ALA A 47 -3.45 12.31 -2.91
CA ALA A 47 -4.30 11.13 -3.15
C ALA A 47 -3.48 9.84 -3.26
N THR A 48 -2.33 9.91 -3.93
CA THR A 48 -1.39 8.79 -3.99
C THR A 48 -0.88 8.40 -2.60
N TYR A 49 -0.49 9.39 -1.79
CA TYR A 49 0.00 9.14 -0.44
C TYR A 49 -1.07 8.49 0.42
N ASP A 50 -2.30 8.99 0.38
CA ASP A 50 -3.41 8.45 1.17
C ASP A 50 -3.73 7.00 0.78
N PHE A 51 -3.75 6.71 -0.52
CA PHE A 51 -3.90 5.34 -1.03
C PHE A 51 -2.80 4.41 -0.50
N TYR A 52 -1.52 4.81 -0.62
CA TYR A 52 -0.42 3.98 -0.15
C TYR A 52 -0.37 3.88 1.37
N ASN A 53 -0.83 4.91 2.07
CA ASN A 53 -0.96 4.92 3.52
C ASN A 53 -2.01 3.89 3.97
N GLU A 54 -3.16 3.85 3.32
CA GLU A 54 -4.19 2.83 3.58
C GLU A 54 -3.70 1.42 3.27
N TYR A 55 -3.02 1.23 2.14
CA TYR A 55 -2.35 -0.04 1.82
C TYR A 55 -1.38 -0.43 2.93
N SER A 56 -0.52 0.50 3.38
CA SER A 56 0.46 0.22 4.43
C SER A 56 -0.18 -0.12 5.77
N LYS A 57 -1.32 0.50 6.10
CA LYS A 57 -2.11 0.15 7.30
C LYS A 57 -2.61 -1.28 7.22
N LYS A 58 -3.24 -1.67 6.11
CA LYS A 58 -3.75 -3.04 5.90
C LYS A 58 -2.65 -4.10 5.90
N MET A 59 -1.46 -3.72 5.45
CA MET A 59 -0.30 -4.61 5.40
C MET A 59 0.54 -4.59 6.66
N GLY A 60 0.34 -3.64 7.58
CA GLY A 60 1.04 -3.62 8.86
C GLY A 60 2.38 -2.89 8.90
N PHE A 61 2.57 -1.86 8.08
CA PHE A 61 3.78 -1.02 8.13
C PHE A 61 3.48 0.47 8.07
N GLY A 62 4.47 1.27 8.46
CA GLY A 62 4.45 2.73 8.30
C GLY A 62 5.19 3.14 7.03
N ILE A 63 4.75 4.25 6.42
CA ILE A 63 5.39 4.83 5.24
C ILE A 63 6.01 6.20 5.54
N ARG A 64 6.92 6.64 4.67
CA ARG A 64 7.48 7.98 4.64
C ARG A 64 7.59 8.51 3.23
N ARG A 65 7.57 9.84 3.08
CA ARG A 65 7.98 10.52 1.84
C ARG A 65 9.51 10.61 1.85
N GLU A 66 10.17 9.99 0.89
CA GLU A 66 11.64 9.98 0.82
C GLU A 66 12.14 11.20 0.04
N TYR A 67 11.99 11.19 -1.29
CA TYR A 67 12.36 12.31 -2.16
C TYR A 67 11.18 12.70 -3.03
N GLY A 68 11.19 13.94 -3.51
CA GLY A 68 10.32 14.41 -4.58
C GLY A 68 11.11 15.26 -5.56
N ASN A 69 11.04 14.93 -6.84
CA ASN A 69 11.70 15.71 -7.89
C ASN A 69 10.71 16.76 -8.40
N LYS A 70 11.16 18.01 -8.41
CA LYS A 70 10.41 19.11 -9.01
C LYS A 70 11.09 19.52 -10.30
N SER A 71 10.30 19.85 -11.31
CA SER A 71 10.81 20.44 -12.53
C SER A 71 11.40 21.81 -12.24
N LYS A 72 12.55 22.09 -12.85
CA LYS A 72 13.27 23.36 -12.67
C LYS A 72 12.61 24.53 -13.41
N ILE A 73 11.72 24.24 -14.35
CA ILE A 73 11.10 25.24 -15.24
C ILE A 73 9.85 25.83 -14.57
N ASP A 74 8.96 24.97 -14.10
CA ASP A 74 7.63 25.32 -13.58
C ASP A 74 7.46 25.00 -12.08
N GLY A 75 8.46 24.38 -11.43
CA GLY A 75 8.40 24.02 -10.02
C GLY A 75 7.47 22.84 -9.68
N VAL A 76 6.81 22.26 -10.69
CA VAL A 76 5.82 21.18 -10.53
C VAL A 76 6.52 19.89 -10.09
N LEU A 77 5.93 19.17 -9.14
CA LEU A 77 6.41 17.86 -8.70
C LEU A 77 6.24 16.84 -9.84
N THR A 78 7.34 16.35 -10.40
CA THR A 78 7.33 15.41 -11.53
C THR A 78 7.41 13.95 -11.09
N SER A 79 7.96 13.68 -9.90
CA SER A 79 7.97 12.34 -9.31
C SER A 79 8.14 12.39 -7.81
N ARG A 80 7.66 11.35 -7.13
CA ARG A 80 7.73 11.18 -5.67
C ARG A 80 7.99 9.72 -5.35
N ARG A 81 8.84 9.47 -4.35
CA ARG A 81 9.05 8.13 -3.79
C ARG A 81 8.55 8.05 -2.36
N PHE A 82 7.74 7.02 -2.10
CA PHE A 82 7.28 6.63 -0.79
C PHE A 82 8.00 5.35 -0.38
N THR A 83 8.50 5.27 0.85
CA THR A 83 9.21 4.09 1.34
C THR A 83 8.66 3.60 2.67
N CYS A 84 8.93 2.34 2.99
CA CYS A 84 8.71 1.83 4.33
C CYS A 84 9.49 2.67 5.36
N PHE A 85 8.94 2.86 6.55
CA PHE A 85 9.60 3.57 7.63
C PHE A 85 10.93 2.93 8.04
N LYS A 86 11.06 1.61 7.86
CA LYS A 86 12.29 0.84 8.11
C LYS A 86 13.26 0.80 6.91
N GLU A 87 13.00 1.57 5.85
CA GLU A 87 13.85 1.62 4.65
C GLU A 87 15.22 2.24 4.92
N GLY A 88 16.23 1.72 4.22
CA GLY A 88 17.61 2.19 4.25
C GLY A 88 18.35 1.87 5.54
N ASN A 89 19.53 2.45 5.69
CA ASN A 89 20.31 2.42 6.94
C ASN A 89 20.48 3.85 7.41
N ARG A 90 20.48 4.09 8.73
CA ARG A 90 20.86 5.41 9.25
C ARG A 90 22.36 5.60 9.05
N GLY A 91 22.73 6.70 8.41
CA GLY A 91 24.13 7.12 8.38
C GLY A 91 24.61 7.44 9.80
N VAL A 92 25.90 7.25 10.05
CA VAL A 92 26.51 7.58 11.34
C VAL A 92 26.31 9.08 11.62
N ASP A 93 25.50 9.44 12.62
CA ASP A 93 25.44 10.83 13.07
C ASP A 93 26.69 11.09 13.92
N LYS A 94 27.55 11.99 13.44
CA LYS A 94 28.77 12.37 14.15
C LYS A 94 28.48 13.00 15.52
N ARG A 95 27.24 13.33 15.88
CA ARG A 95 26.85 13.85 17.20
C ARG A 95 26.23 12.79 18.11
N ASP A 96 26.04 11.55 17.64
CA ASP A 96 25.45 10.49 18.48
C ASP A 96 26.30 10.24 19.74
N TYR A 97 27.63 10.41 19.68
CA TYR A 97 28.52 10.28 20.85
C TYR A 97 28.32 11.37 21.92
N LEU A 98 27.69 12.49 21.56
CA LEU A 98 27.35 13.59 22.48
C LEU A 98 25.93 13.47 23.05
N THR A 99 25.13 12.54 22.53
CA THR A 99 23.72 12.42 22.88
C THR A 99 23.56 11.37 23.98
N LYS A 100 23.07 11.78 25.16
CA LYS A 100 22.87 10.88 26.32
C LYS A 100 21.88 9.74 26.03
N GLU A 101 20.92 9.97 25.13
CA GLU A 101 19.91 8.98 24.71
C GLU A 101 19.75 9.01 23.19
N PRO A 102 20.60 8.26 22.44
CA PRO A 102 20.47 8.20 21.00
C PRO A 102 19.13 7.56 20.61
N ARG A 103 18.41 8.17 19.67
CA ARG A 103 17.15 7.61 19.13
C ARG A 103 17.43 6.20 18.60
N ALA A 104 16.65 5.22 19.07
CA ALA A 104 16.77 3.82 18.65
C ALA A 104 16.80 3.69 17.12
N GLU A 105 17.70 2.82 16.62
CA GLU A 105 17.76 2.52 15.20
C GLU A 105 16.50 1.74 14.80
N THR A 106 15.74 2.29 13.86
CA THR A 106 14.48 1.69 13.42
C THR A 106 14.56 1.15 12.01
N ARG A 107 15.57 1.56 11.23
CA ARG A 107 15.78 1.14 9.84
C ARG A 107 16.52 -0.18 9.77
N THR A 108 16.04 -1.06 8.91
CA THR A 108 16.53 -2.44 8.75
C THR A 108 17.09 -2.69 7.35
N GLY A 109 17.24 -1.65 6.52
CA GLY A 109 17.57 -1.82 5.10
C GLY A 109 16.38 -2.30 4.25
N CYS A 110 15.14 -2.12 4.73
CA CYS A 110 13.95 -2.53 4.00
C CYS A 110 13.89 -1.86 2.62
N GLN A 111 13.43 -2.57 1.58
CA GLN A 111 13.39 -2.02 0.21
C GLN A 111 11.98 -1.73 -0.28
N ALA A 112 10.96 -2.02 0.53
CA ALA A 112 9.57 -1.77 0.19
C ALA A 112 9.32 -0.30 -0.11
N ARG A 113 8.76 -0.03 -1.29
CA ARG A 113 8.59 1.32 -1.83
C ARG A 113 7.52 1.39 -2.91
N MET A 114 7.04 2.60 -3.13
CA MET A 114 6.19 2.95 -4.27
C MET A 114 6.70 4.28 -4.87
N VAL A 115 6.84 4.35 -6.18
CA VAL A 115 7.29 5.56 -6.89
C VAL A 115 6.19 5.98 -7.87
N ILE A 116 5.90 7.28 -7.88
CA ILE A 116 5.00 7.88 -8.85
C ILE A 116 5.71 8.88 -9.75
N SER A 117 5.18 9.07 -10.95
CA SER A 117 5.58 10.11 -11.89
C SER A 117 4.37 10.81 -12.48
N LEU A 118 4.47 12.12 -12.69
CA LEU A 118 3.45 12.93 -13.35
C LEU A 118 3.49 12.71 -14.87
N ASP A 119 2.40 12.20 -15.42
CA ASP A 119 2.14 12.30 -16.85
C ASP A 119 1.65 13.72 -17.17
N ARG A 120 2.51 14.50 -17.83
CA ARG A 120 2.20 15.90 -18.18
C ARG A 120 1.16 16.05 -19.28
N LYS A 121 0.90 15.00 -20.08
CA LYS A 121 -0.13 15.05 -21.13
C LYS A 121 -1.51 14.91 -20.52
N ILE A 122 -1.63 14.03 -19.53
CA ILE A 122 -2.91 13.69 -18.87
C ILE A 122 -3.12 14.59 -17.64
N GLY A 123 -2.05 15.05 -17.00
CA GLY A 123 -2.09 15.83 -15.76
C GLY A 123 -2.21 14.98 -14.49
N LYS A 124 -2.07 13.65 -14.61
CA LYS A 124 -2.20 12.70 -13.50
C LYS A 124 -0.88 12.07 -13.10
N TYR A 125 -0.77 11.63 -11.86
CA TYR A 125 0.34 10.81 -11.40
C TYR A 125 0.06 9.35 -11.68
N LYS A 126 1.09 8.60 -12.07
CA LYS A 126 1.02 7.16 -12.26
C LYS A 126 2.10 6.43 -11.47
N VAL A 127 1.81 5.22 -11.03
CA VAL A 127 2.78 4.33 -10.37
C VAL A 127 3.77 3.79 -11.40
N VAL A 128 5.05 4.06 -11.20
CA VAL A 128 6.14 3.66 -12.10
C VAL A 128 7.07 2.60 -11.50
N ASP A 129 7.07 2.44 -10.17
CA ASP A 129 7.80 1.37 -9.48
C ASP A 129 7.05 1.00 -8.20
N PHE A 130 7.00 -0.29 -7.90
CA PHE A 130 6.37 -0.82 -6.70
C PHE A 130 7.09 -2.09 -6.23
N VAL A 131 7.52 -2.08 -4.96
CA VAL A 131 8.16 -3.21 -4.29
C VAL A 131 7.38 -3.49 -3.01
N ALA A 132 6.68 -4.62 -2.97
CA ALA A 132 5.89 -5.06 -1.82
C ALA A 132 6.71 -5.84 -0.77
N GLN A 133 7.90 -6.33 -1.13
CA GLN A 133 8.70 -7.20 -0.26
C GLN A 133 9.30 -6.43 0.92
N HIS A 134 9.09 -6.93 2.14
CA HIS A 134 9.72 -6.44 3.35
C HIS A 134 10.80 -7.41 3.85
N ASN A 135 11.79 -6.89 4.56
CA ASN A 135 12.85 -7.68 5.22
C ASN A 135 12.69 -7.78 6.74
N HIS A 136 11.54 -7.34 7.25
CA HIS A 136 11.20 -7.35 8.66
C HIS A 136 9.76 -7.82 8.82
N MET A 137 9.42 -8.27 10.03
CA MET A 137 8.05 -8.62 10.35
C MET A 137 7.14 -7.39 10.22
N LEU A 138 5.97 -7.61 9.65
CA LEU A 138 4.89 -6.63 9.58
C LEU A 138 4.07 -6.71 10.87
N GLN A 139 3.51 -5.59 11.31
CA GLN A 139 2.63 -5.58 12.47
C GLN A 139 1.28 -6.22 12.13
N PRO A 140 0.74 -7.09 13.00
CA PRO A 140 -0.64 -7.52 12.88
C PRO A 140 -1.59 -6.31 12.81
N ASN A 141 -2.67 -6.43 12.04
CA ASN A 141 -3.65 -5.35 11.86
C ASN A 141 -4.17 -4.76 13.18
N GLU A 142 -4.32 -5.61 14.20
CA GLU A 142 -4.73 -5.22 15.55
C GLU A 142 -3.80 -4.18 16.20
N TYR A 143 -2.52 -4.15 15.82
CA TYR A 143 -1.48 -3.33 16.44
C TYR A 143 -0.96 -2.19 15.55
N VAL A 144 -1.54 -2.03 14.34
CA VAL A 144 -1.12 -0.99 13.38
C VAL A 144 -1.30 0.42 13.95
N HIS A 145 -2.31 0.61 14.79
CA HIS A 145 -2.57 1.87 15.49
C HIS A 145 -1.46 2.27 16.49
N MET A 146 -0.56 1.35 16.86
CA MET A 146 0.59 1.61 17.71
C MET A 146 1.85 1.98 16.93
N LEU A 147 1.82 1.91 15.59
CA LEU A 147 2.93 2.36 14.77
C LEU A 147 3.07 3.89 14.88
N GLN A 148 4.27 4.36 15.22
CA GLN A 148 4.58 5.80 15.39
C GLN A 148 4.23 6.66 14.17
N CYS A 149 4.08 6.05 12.99
CA CYS A 149 3.76 6.70 11.72
C CYS A 149 2.25 6.85 11.45
N HIS A 150 1.40 6.20 12.25
CA HIS A 150 -0.06 6.26 12.16
C HIS A 150 -0.60 6.87 13.46
N PRO A 151 -0.67 8.22 13.59
CA PRO A 151 -1.27 8.85 14.76
C PRO A 151 -2.76 8.49 14.83
N LEU A 152 -3.29 8.32 16.05
CA LEU A 152 -4.72 8.19 16.28
C LEU A 152 -5.48 9.36 15.64
N LEU A 153 -6.61 9.07 15.00
CA LEU A 153 -7.62 10.09 14.69
C LEU A 153 -7.96 10.79 16.02
N LYS A 154 -7.78 12.11 16.07
CA LYS A 154 -8.31 12.95 17.15
C LYS A 154 -9.77 13.29 16.85
#